data_AF-A0A498F6Z1-F1
#
_entry.id   AF-A0A498F6Z1-F1
#
_cell.length_a   1.000
_cell.length_b   1.000
_cell.length_c   1.000
_cell.angle_alpha   90.00
_cell.angle_beta   90.00
_cell.angle_gamma   90.00
#
_symmetry.space_group_name_H-M   'P 1'
#
loop_
_entity.id
_entity.type
_entity.pdbx_description
1 polymer ?
#
loop_
_entity_poly.entity_id
_entity_poly.type
_entity_poly.pdbx_seq_one_letter_code
_entity_poly.pdbx_strand_id
1 'polypeptide(L)'
;MTGIVTLSIELELGWGMHDKAEYSHLSTDRAAETKALHRILDSADRHDLPITFDVVGHLFHESCTGSHAGPYPEDYWSEDPGTDEETDPHFYAPDLVREIQSRKTDHEITTHTYSHLLADNASAEQLHSELSRVKQIHSDFG
;
A
#
# COMPACT_ATOMS: atom_id res chain seq x y z
N MET A 1 6.08 21.95 29.13
CA MET A 1 4.91 21.90 28.23
C MET A 1 5.02 20.57 27.48
N THR A 2 3.97 19.77 27.44
CA THR A 2 4.00 18.45 26.80
C THR A 2 3.30 18.56 25.45
N GLY A 3 3.91 18.02 24.39
CA GLY A 3 3.33 17.92 23.05
C GLY A 3 3.21 16.46 22.63
N ILE A 4 2.31 16.18 21.71
CA ILE A 4 2.16 14.86 21.06
C ILE A 4 2.64 15.03 19.62
N VAL A 5 3.44 14.08 19.16
CA VAL A 5 3.88 13.96 17.76
C VAL A 5 3.39 12.63 17.24
N THR A 6 2.74 12.63 16.09
CA THR A 6 2.32 11.43 15.36
C THR A 6 3.09 11.38 14.05
N LEU A 7 3.57 10.19 13.69
CA LEU A 7 4.21 9.92 12.42
C LEU A 7 3.34 8.91 11.67
N SER A 8 2.88 9.30 10.49
CA SER A 8 2.26 8.39 9.53
C SER A 8 3.05 8.39 8.22
N ILE A 9 3.06 7.25 7.54
CA ILE A 9 3.75 7.06 6.26
C ILE A 9 2.82 6.29 5.33
N GLU A 10 2.64 6.80 4.12
CA GLU A 10 1.90 6.14 3.06
C GLU A 10 2.81 5.15 2.32
N LEU A 11 2.33 3.92 2.13
CA LEU A 11 2.98 2.91 1.29
C LEU A 11 2.08 2.63 0.08
N GLU A 12 2.41 3.28 -1.03
CA GLU A 12 1.58 3.29 -2.25
C GLU A 12 2.29 2.64 -3.45
N LEU A 13 3.59 2.90 -3.63
CA LEU A 13 4.37 2.49 -4.80
C LEU A 13 3.67 2.88 -6.12
N GLY A 14 3.49 1.94 -7.06
CA GLY A 14 2.84 2.20 -8.35
C GLY A 14 1.40 2.71 -8.20
N TRP A 15 0.69 2.29 -7.15
CA TRP A 15 -0.70 2.68 -6.93
C TRP A 15 -0.90 4.17 -6.68
N GLY A 16 0.10 4.86 -6.13
CA GLY A 16 0.03 6.31 -5.86
C GLY A 16 -0.16 7.17 -7.11
N MET A 17 0.19 6.63 -8.28
CA MET A 17 0.16 7.34 -9.57
C MET A 17 -0.52 6.51 -10.68
N HIS A 18 -1.29 5.47 -10.33
CA HIS A 18 -1.95 4.60 -11.31
C HIS A 18 -2.97 5.36 -12.17
N ASP A 19 -3.64 6.38 -11.63
CA ASP A 19 -4.58 7.22 -12.38
C ASP A 19 -3.92 8.04 -13.51
N LYS A 20 -2.58 8.18 -13.47
CA LYS A 20 -1.79 8.96 -14.42
C LYS A 20 -0.79 8.13 -15.22
N ALA A 21 -0.65 6.84 -14.91
CA ALA A 21 0.35 5.96 -15.51
C ALA A 21 1.79 6.53 -15.46
N GLU A 22 2.17 7.18 -14.34
CA GLU A 22 3.46 7.87 -14.20
C GLU A 22 4.39 7.18 -13.19
N TYR A 23 5.31 6.33 -13.66
CA TYR A 23 6.17 5.50 -12.78
C TYR A 23 7.66 5.85 -12.82
N SER A 24 8.06 6.88 -13.58
CA SER A 24 9.48 7.24 -13.76
C SER A 24 10.19 7.70 -12.48
N HIS A 25 9.41 8.01 -11.44
CA HIS A 25 9.90 8.40 -10.13
C HIS A 25 10.27 7.20 -9.24
N LEU A 26 9.76 6.00 -9.57
CA LEU A 26 10.06 4.76 -8.86
C LEU A 26 11.38 4.19 -9.35
N SER A 27 12.20 3.71 -8.42
CA SER A 27 13.44 3.03 -8.80
C SER A 27 13.18 1.65 -9.37
N THR A 28 14.14 1.13 -10.14
CA THR A 28 14.10 -0.25 -10.65
C THR A 28 13.89 -1.24 -9.51
N ASP A 29 12.91 -2.12 -9.66
CA ASP A 29 12.53 -3.14 -8.68
C ASP A 29 12.35 -2.58 -7.26
N ARG A 30 11.82 -1.34 -7.14
CA ARG A 30 11.58 -0.61 -5.87
C ARG A 30 12.79 -0.57 -4.92
N ALA A 31 14.02 -0.71 -5.43
CA ALA A 31 15.21 -0.91 -4.60
C ALA A 31 15.53 0.28 -3.67
N ALA A 32 15.33 1.50 -4.14
CA ALA A 32 15.54 2.71 -3.36
C ALA A 32 14.45 2.87 -2.29
N GLU A 33 13.21 2.56 -2.62
CA GLU A 33 12.02 2.62 -1.77
C GLU A 33 12.15 1.61 -0.63
N THR A 34 12.44 0.34 -0.93
CA THR A 34 12.70 -0.70 0.07
C THR A 34 13.84 -0.31 1.01
N LYS A 35 14.94 0.22 0.46
CA LYS A 35 16.06 0.71 1.27
C LYS A 35 15.68 1.89 2.15
N ALA A 36 14.81 2.78 1.69
CA ALA A 36 14.31 3.89 2.48
C ALA A 36 13.42 3.40 3.63
N LEU A 37 12.50 2.48 3.35
CA LEU A 37 11.64 1.85 4.35
C LEU A 37 12.48 1.17 5.45
N HIS A 38 13.45 0.33 5.08
CA HIS A 38 14.33 -0.32 6.06
C HIS A 38 15.07 0.70 6.95
N ARG A 39 15.55 1.81 6.38
CA ARG A 39 16.20 2.86 7.17
C ARG A 39 15.26 3.53 8.16
N ILE A 40 14.01 3.74 7.77
CA ILE A 40 12.96 4.30 8.63
C ILE A 40 12.68 3.32 9.77
N LEU A 41 12.42 2.05 9.45
CA LEU A 41 12.14 0.99 10.42
C LEU A 41 13.31 0.79 11.40
N ASP A 42 14.54 0.73 10.90
CA ASP A 42 15.74 0.64 11.74
C ASP A 42 15.87 1.85 12.67
N SER A 43 15.44 3.03 12.22
CA SER A 43 15.45 4.24 13.04
C SER A 43 14.34 4.22 14.08
N ALA A 44 13.15 3.76 13.72
CA ALA A 44 12.06 3.54 14.66
C ALA A 44 12.47 2.56 15.77
N ASP A 45 13.06 1.42 15.40
CA ASP A 45 13.54 0.39 16.32
C ASP A 45 14.61 0.86 17.31
N ARG A 46 15.50 1.76 16.87
CA ARG A 46 16.53 2.35 17.75
C ARG A 46 15.94 3.30 18.79
N HIS A 47 14.78 3.89 18.52
CA HIS A 47 14.17 4.92 19.35
C HIS A 47 12.84 4.47 19.97
N ASP A 48 12.42 3.22 19.75
CA ASP A 48 11.12 2.67 20.12
C ASP A 48 9.97 3.62 19.69
N LEU A 49 10.03 4.12 18.45
CA LEU A 49 9.09 5.10 17.88
C LEU A 49 8.03 4.42 17.00
N PRO A 50 6.79 4.23 17.47
CA PRO A 50 5.74 3.68 16.61
C PRO A 50 5.41 4.65 15.48
N ILE A 51 5.04 4.07 14.34
CA ILE A 51 4.64 4.75 13.10
C ILE A 51 3.37 4.06 12.63
N THR A 52 2.40 4.83 12.14
CA THR A 52 1.23 4.30 11.45
C THR A 52 1.52 4.25 9.96
N PHE A 53 1.41 3.08 9.34
CA PHE A 53 1.60 2.88 7.91
C PHE A 53 0.25 2.75 7.22
N ASP A 54 -0.10 3.74 6.40
CA ASP A 54 -1.28 3.71 5.54
C ASP A 54 -0.91 2.98 4.25
N VAL A 55 -1.28 1.71 4.13
CA VAL A 55 -0.87 0.85 3.02
C VAL A 55 -2.01 0.71 2.00
N VAL A 56 -1.70 0.87 0.71
CA VAL A 56 -2.65 0.54 -0.36
C VAL A 56 -2.93 -0.95 -0.34
N GLY A 57 -4.21 -1.33 -0.22
CA GLY A 57 -4.64 -2.72 0.01
C GLY A 57 -4.19 -3.71 -1.06
N HIS A 58 -4.01 -3.29 -2.30
CA HIS A 58 -3.53 -4.17 -3.36
C HIS A 58 -2.10 -4.66 -3.11
N LEU A 59 -1.26 -3.89 -2.41
CA LEU A 59 0.12 -4.28 -2.09
C LEU A 59 0.21 -5.52 -1.20
N PHE A 60 -0.87 -5.91 -0.54
CA PHE A 60 -0.93 -7.14 0.27
C PHE A 60 -1.02 -8.41 -0.59
N HIS A 61 -1.29 -8.31 -1.89
CA HIS A 61 -1.36 -9.47 -2.78
C HIS A 61 0.04 -10.00 -3.10
N GLU A 62 0.22 -11.31 -3.03
CA GLU A 62 1.37 -12.00 -3.66
C GLU A 62 1.19 -12.06 -5.19
N SER A 63 -0.05 -12.15 -5.65
CA SER A 63 -0.45 -12.18 -7.07
C SER A 63 -1.93 -11.84 -7.24
N CYS A 64 -2.32 -11.44 -8.45
CA CYS A 64 -3.73 -11.32 -8.85
C CYS A 64 -3.87 -11.55 -10.38
N THR A 65 -5.09 -11.45 -10.90
CA THR A 65 -5.36 -11.63 -12.35
C THR A 65 -5.53 -10.32 -13.12
N GLY A 66 -5.31 -9.16 -12.50
CA GLY A 66 -5.49 -7.84 -13.12
C GLY A 66 -6.96 -7.43 -13.32
N SER A 67 -7.89 -8.26 -12.85
CA SER A 67 -9.33 -8.08 -13.05
C SER A 67 -10.03 -8.18 -11.71
N HIS A 68 -10.63 -7.07 -11.30
CA HIS A 68 -11.33 -6.96 -10.01
C HIS A 68 -12.79 -6.60 -10.23
N ALA A 69 -13.67 -7.30 -9.52
CA ALA A 69 -15.09 -6.99 -9.54
C ALA A 69 -15.37 -5.66 -8.82
N GLY A 70 -16.33 -4.90 -9.33
CA GLY A 70 -16.83 -3.72 -8.65
C GLY A 70 -17.42 -2.68 -9.60
N PRO A 71 -17.93 -1.56 -9.07
CA PRO A 71 -18.55 -0.48 -9.83
C PRO A 71 -17.49 0.47 -10.44
N TYR A 72 -16.46 -0.10 -11.05
CA TYR A 72 -15.36 0.67 -11.66
C TYR A 72 -15.56 0.81 -13.18
N PRO A 73 -15.09 1.90 -13.80
CA PRO A 73 -14.94 1.99 -15.24
C PRO A 73 -14.13 0.81 -15.82
N GLU A 74 -14.38 0.49 -17.09
CA GLU A 74 -13.74 -0.65 -17.77
C GLU A 74 -12.20 -0.57 -17.78
N ASP A 75 -11.65 0.64 -17.81
CA ASP A 75 -10.23 0.95 -17.86
C ASP A 75 -9.58 1.23 -16.50
N TYR A 76 -10.35 1.20 -15.40
CA TYR A 76 -9.82 1.55 -14.08
C TYR A 76 -8.62 0.70 -13.63
N TRP A 77 -8.64 -0.59 -13.99
CA TRP A 77 -7.60 -1.55 -13.64
C TRP A 77 -6.55 -1.72 -14.75
N SER A 78 -6.45 -0.81 -15.73
CA SER A 78 -5.52 -0.95 -16.86
C SER A 78 -4.05 -1.00 -16.44
N GLU A 79 -3.74 -0.39 -15.30
CA GLU A 79 -2.41 -0.33 -14.73
C GLU A 79 -2.08 -1.49 -13.79
N ASP A 80 -3.08 -2.31 -13.39
CA ASP A 80 -2.79 -3.55 -12.67
C ASP A 80 -2.22 -4.57 -13.66
N PRO A 81 -0.95 -4.98 -13.51
CA PRO A 81 -0.31 -5.90 -14.45
C PRO A 81 -0.94 -7.31 -14.43
N GLY A 82 -1.65 -7.68 -13.37
CA GLY A 82 -2.25 -9.01 -13.24
C GLY A 82 -1.22 -10.12 -13.17
N THR A 83 -0.15 -9.88 -12.41
CA THR A 83 1.02 -10.75 -12.25
C THR A 83 1.24 -11.07 -10.76
N ASP A 84 2.42 -10.74 -10.23
CA ASP A 84 2.90 -11.09 -8.90
C ASP A 84 4.03 -10.17 -8.42
N GLU A 85 4.43 -10.34 -7.15
CA GLU A 85 5.52 -9.60 -6.50
C GLU A 85 6.88 -9.75 -7.21
N GLU A 86 7.18 -10.91 -7.77
CA GLU A 86 8.47 -11.14 -8.44
C GLU A 86 8.55 -10.42 -9.78
N THR A 87 7.43 -10.35 -10.50
CA THR A 87 7.35 -9.78 -11.85
C THR A 87 7.13 -8.28 -11.83
N ASP A 88 6.20 -7.78 -10.99
CA ASP A 88 5.82 -6.37 -10.93
C ASP A 88 5.80 -5.83 -9.49
N PRO A 89 6.98 -5.76 -8.83
CA PRO A 89 7.11 -5.39 -7.41
C PRO A 89 6.61 -3.98 -7.07
N HIS A 90 6.33 -3.13 -8.07
CA HIS A 90 5.72 -1.81 -7.84
C HIS A 90 4.23 -1.88 -7.51
N PHE A 91 3.54 -2.98 -7.84
CA PHE A 91 2.09 -3.15 -7.62
C PHE A 91 1.73 -4.22 -6.59
N TYR A 92 2.74 -4.99 -6.15
CA TYR A 92 2.65 -6.04 -5.13
C TYR A 92 3.85 -5.90 -4.18
N ALA A 93 3.59 -5.78 -2.88
CA ALA A 93 4.65 -5.62 -1.88
C ALA A 93 4.34 -6.31 -0.53
N PRO A 94 3.86 -7.57 -0.51
CA PRO A 94 3.50 -8.23 0.73
C PRO A 94 4.74 -8.49 1.61
N ASP A 95 5.93 -8.61 1.03
CA ASP A 95 7.20 -8.62 1.75
C ASP A 95 7.41 -7.37 2.60
N LEU A 96 7.15 -6.17 2.09
CA LEU A 96 7.31 -4.91 2.84
C LEU A 96 6.29 -4.81 3.96
N VAL A 97 5.07 -5.27 3.73
CA VAL A 97 4.03 -5.31 4.78
C VAL A 97 4.46 -6.25 5.91
N ARG A 98 4.94 -7.47 5.60
CA ARG A 98 5.48 -8.41 6.59
C ARG A 98 6.69 -7.84 7.31
N GLU A 99 7.56 -7.14 6.59
CA GLU A 99 8.72 -6.49 7.18
C GLU A 99 8.29 -5.47 8.25
N ILE A 100 7.31 -4.62 7.96
CA ILE A 100 6.72 -3.67 8.93
C ILE A 100 6.12 -4.42 10.13
N GLN A 101 5.30 -5.47 9.91
CA GLN A 101 4.69 -6.26 10.99
C GLN A 101 5.72 -6.97 11.88
N SER A 102 6.85 -7.36 11.30
CA SER A 102 7.87 -8.16 11.99
C SER A 102 8.86 -7.35 12.82
N ARG A 103 8.78 -6.01 12.77
CA ARG A 103 9.71 -5.13 13.50
C ARG A 103 9.56 -5.23 15.01
N LYS A 104 10.64 -4.85 15.70
CA LYS A 104 10.68 -4.84 17.17
C LYS A 104 9.71 -3.79 17.71
N THR A 105 9.68 -2.62 17.08
CA THR A 105 8.72 -1.57 17.39
C THR A 105 7.37 -1.95 16.81
N ASP A 106 6.34 -1.86 17.65
CA ASP A 106 4.97 -2.15 17.24
C ASP A 106 4.44 -1.02 16.36
N HIS A 107 4.43 -1.25 15.05
CA HIS A 107 3.89 -0.34 14.06
C HIS A 107 2.42 -0.63 13.81
N GLU A 108 1.62 0.43 13.62
CA GLU A 108 0.23 0.27 13.23
C GLU A 108 0.17 0.17 11.70
N ILE A 109 -0.62 -0.78 11.17
CA ILE A 109 -0.89 -0.88 9.72
C ILE A 109 -2.36 -0.57 9.49
N THR A 110 -2.61 0.49 8.74
CA THR A 110 -3.91 1.01 8.36
C THR A 110 -4.09 0.93 6.85
N THR A 111 -5.27 1.31 6.37
CA THR A 111 -5.61 1.24 4.95
C THR A 111 -5.50 2.60 4.28
N HIS A 112 -4.88 2.61 3.11
CA HIS A 112 -4.96 3.70 2.14
C HIS A 112 -5.90 3.33 0.97
N THR A 113 -7.09 2.81 1.30
CA THR A 113 -8.03 2.15 0.38
C THR A 113 -7.46 0.90 -0.29
N TYR A 114 -8.21 0.22 -1.17
CA TYR A 114 -7.72 -0.99 -1.82
C TYR A 114 -6.81 -0.67 -3.00
N SER A 115 -7.16 0.33 -3.80
CA SER A 115 -6.48 0.64 -5.07
C SER A 115 -6.02 2.09 -5.19
N HIS A 116 -5.89 2.80 -4.06
CA HIS A 116 -5.60 4.24 -4.05
C HIS A 116 -6.71 5.04 -4.80
N LEU A 117 -7.98 4.69 -4.54
CA LEU A 117 -9.11 5.36 -5.17
C LEU A 117 -9.17 6.84 -4.75
N LEU A 118 -9.26 7.75 -5.72
CA LEU A 118 -9.47 9.18 -5.47
C LEU A 118 -10.88 9.45 -4.93
N ALA A 119 -11.02 9.45 -3.60
CA ALA A 119 -12.29 9.51 -2.90
C ALA A 119 -13.16 10.71 -3.28
N ASP A 120 -12.56 11.87 -3.57
CA ASP A 120 -13.28 13.09 -3.98
C ASP A 120 -14.05 12.93 -5.31
N ASN A 121 -13.64 11.99 -6.14
CA ASN A 121 -14.24 11.67 -7.44
C ASN A 121 -15.03 10.37 -7.44
N ALA A 122 -15.09 9.67 -6.30
CA ALA A 122 -15.67 8.35 -6.18
C ALA A 122 -17.16 8.40 -5.84
N SER A 123 -17.93 7.47 -6.40
CA SER A 123 -19.27 7.16 -5.91
C SER A 123 -19.22 6.46 -4.55
N ALA A 124 -20.32 6.55 -3.80
CA ALA A 124 -20.46 5.80 -2.54
C ALA A 124 -20.34 4.28 -2.74
N GLU A 125 -20.72 3.76 -3.91
CA GLU A 125 -20.61 2.35 -4.24
C GLU A 125 -19.14 1.93 -4.45
N GLN A 126 -18.34 2.75 -5.15
CA GLN A 126 -16.91 2.53 -5.30
C GLN A 126 -16.20 2.57 -3.95
N LEU A 127 -16.47 3.59 -3.12
CA LEU A 127 -15.90 3.66 -1.77
C LEU A 127 -16.28 2.46 -0.91
N HIS A 128 -17.53 1.99 -1.01
CA HIS A 128 -17.96 0.79 -0.30
C HIS A 128 -17.21 -0.46 -0.77
N SER A 129 -17.01 -0.61 -2.09
CA SER A 129 -16.24 -1.70 -2.70
C SER A 129 -14.79 -1.69 -2.22
N GLU A 130 -14.12 -0.53 -2.28
CA GLU A 130 -12.75 -0.33 -1.79
C GLU A 130 -12.60 -0.71 -0.32
N LEU A 131 -13.45 -0.16 0.56
CA LEU A 131 -13.37 -0.39 2.00
C LEU A 131 -13.69 -1.84 2.37
N SER A 132 -14.62 -2.47 1.66
CA SER A 132 -14.95 -3.89 1.89
C SER A 132 -13.81 -4.79 1.45
N ARG A 133 -13.20 -4.51 0.29
CA ARG A 133 -12.10 -5.29 -0.28
C ARG A 133 -10.83 -5.15 0.56
N VAL A 134 -10.46 -3.94 0.94
CA VAL A 134 -9.26 -3.73 1.76
C VAL A 134 -9.43 -4.32 3.17
N LYS A 135 -10.63 -4.27 3.75
CA LYS A 135 -10.90 -4.96 5.02
C LYS A 135 -10.69 -6.47 4.89
N GLN A 136 -11.15 -7.07 3.79
CA GLN A 136 -10.96 -8.50 3.53
C GLN A 136 -9.47 -8.83 3.38
N ILE A 137 -8.71 -8.08 2.58
CA ILE A 137 -7.30 -8.41 2.34
C ILE A 137 -6.44 -8.25 3.59
N HIS A 138 -6.68 -7.23 4.43
CA HIS A 138 -6.03 -7.13 5.74
C HIS A 138 -6.36 -8.35 6.61
N SER A 139 -7.62 -8.78 6.65
CA SER A 139 -8.03 -9.95 7.43
C SER A 139 -7.40 -11.25 6.94
N ASP A 140 -7.20 -11.39 5.63
CA ASP A 140 -6.59 -12.58 5.03
C ASP A 140 -5.07 -12.62 5.22
N PHE A 141 -4.44 -11.44 5.28
CA PHE A 141 -3.00 -11.31 5.44
C PHE A 141 -2.50 -11.64 6.86
N GLY A 142 -3.30 -11.27 7.88
CA GLY A 142 -2.98 -11.48 9.29
C GLY A 142 -2.40 -10.23 9.94
#